data_AF-A0AAD9BBZ7-F1
#
_entry.id   AF-A0AAD9BBZ7-F1
#
_cell.length_a   1.000
_cell.length_b   1.000
_cell.length_c   1.000
_cell.angle_alpha   90.00
_cell.angle_beta   90.00
_cell.angle_gamma   90.00
#
_symmetry.space_group_name_H-M   'P 1'
#
loop_
_entity.id
_entity.type
_entity.pdbx_description
1 polymer ?
#
loop_
_entity_poly.entity_id
_entity_poly.type
_entity_poly.pdbx_seq_one_letter_code
_entity_poly.pdbx_strand_id
1 'polypeptide(L)'
;MLDRCNKTLLPLFFGCLACLVGTSVVNADGRVFVLDLRNSSGLQGFRDAEGACAARHARLASAEELHHAVEECFFSPCTRGWLYGGTVGMTVCNVVGSALKAVDVRTENATEDSENLDAFCIKDRGQ
;
A
#
# COMPACT_ATOMS: atom_id res chain seq x y z
N MET A 1 -12.74 11.04 8.58
CA MET A 1 -11.88 10.08 7.87
C MET A 1 -12.71 9.10 7.03
N LEU A 2 -13.71 8.38 7.56
CA LEU A 2 -14.61 7.52 6.75
C LEU A 2 -15.36 8.22 5.59
N ASP A 3 -15.58 9.54 5.69
CA ASP A 3 -16.35 10.31 4.69
C ASP A 3 -15.65 10.43 3.32
N ARG A 4 -14.31 10.37 3.28
CA ARG A 4 -13.52 10.45 2.03
C ARG A 4 -13.61 9.16 1.23
N CYS A 5 -13.46 7.99 1.86
CA CYS A 5 -13.55 6.70 1.18
C CYS A 5 -14.97 6.35 0.71
N ASN A 6 -15.99 6.93 1.32
CA ASN A 6 -17.39 6.71 0.94
C ASN A 6 -17.80 7.56 -0.28
N LYS A 7 -17.10 8.68 -0.56
CA LYS A 7 -17.45 9.62 -1.63
C LYS A 7 -17.02 9.20 -3.04
N THR A 8 -16.19 8.17 -3.19
CA THR A 8 -15.75 7.66 -4.50
C THR A 8 -16.78 6.71 -5.15
N LEU A 9 -17.91 6.45 -4.49
CA LEU A 9 -19.02 5.64 -5.01
C LEU A 9 -20.31 6.48 -5.12
N LEU A 10 -20.28 7.61 -5.83
CA LEU A 10 -21.52 8.13 -6.42
C LEU A 10 -21.77 7.38 -7.73
N PRO A 11 -22.97 6.79 -7.93
CA PRO A 11 -23.25 5.99 -9.10
C PRO A 11 -23.40 6.92 -10.31
N LEU A 12 -22.58 6.71 -11.34
CA LEU A 12 -22.86 7.25 -12.67
C LEU A 12 -24.08 6.50 -13.25
N PHE A 13 -25.26 6.81 -12.71
CA PHE A 13 -26.53 6.60 -13.40
C PHE A 13 -26.67 7.72 -14.44
N PHE A 14 -26.06 7.53 -15.60
CA PHE A 14 -26.57 8.14 -16.83
C PHE A 14 -26.40 7.13 -17.96
N GLY A 15 -27.51 6.81 -18.59
CA GLY A 15 -27.68 5.63 -19.42
C GLY A 15 -27.03 5.70 -20.81
N CYS A 16 -27.03 4.51 -21.42
CA CYS A 16 -26.97 4.22 -22.85
C CYS A 16 -25.64 4.43 -23.60
N LEU A 17 -25.04 3.27 -23.93
CA LEU A 17 -24.52 2.91 -25.24
C LEU A 17 -23.41 3.81 -25.86
N ALA A 18 -22.18 3.57 -25.43
CA ALA A 18 -21.04 3.48 -26.35
C ALA A 18 -19.92 2.68 -25.68
N CYS A 19 -19.63 1.50 -26.22
CA CYS A 19 -18.46 0.70 -25.85
C CYS A 19 -17.20 1.44 -26.32
N LEU A 20 -16.68 2.35 -25.50
CA LEU A 20 -15.27 2.72 -25.58
C LEU A 20 -14.55 1.82 -24.59
N VAL A 21 -13.99 0.73 -25.12
CA VAL A 21 -12.97 -0.06 -24.45
C VAL A 21 -11.74 0.84 -24.32
N GLY A 22 -11.80 1.77 -23.36
CA GLY A 22 -10.61 2.31 -22.77
C GLY A 22 -9.99 1.15 -22.02
N THR A 23 -8.93 0.55 -22.56
CA THR A 23 -8.01 -0.19 -21.72
C THR A 23 -7.52 0.83 -20.69
N SER A 24 -8.15 0.85 -19.52
CA SER A 24 -7.61 1.54 -18.37
C SER A 24 -6.28 0.83 -18.11
N VAL A 25 -5.20 1.37 -18.67
CA VAL A 25 -3.87 1.09 -18.19
C VAL A 25 -3.97 1.48 -16.73
N VAL A 26 -4.16 0.50 -15.85
CA VAL A 26 -4.06 0.70 -14.41
C VAL A 26 -2.57 0.94 -14.21
N ASN A 27 -2.17 2.18 -14.46
CA ASN A 27 -0.81 2.57 -14.23
C ASN A 27 -0.65 2.57 -12.71
N ALA A 28 0.05 1.57 -12.20
CA ALA A 28 0.40 1.45 -10.80
C ALA A 28 1.43 2.51 -10.38
N ASP A 29 1.88 3.36 -11.31
CA ASP A 29 2.69 4.54 -11.07
C ASP A 29 2.11 5.41 -9.93
N GLY A 30 2.88 5.48 -8.85
CA GLY A 30 2.54 6.21 -7.63
C GLY A 30 1.54 5.48 -6.72
N ARG A 31 1.35 4.17 -6.86
CA ARG A 31 0.53 3.36 -5.94
C ARG A 31 1.39 2.46 -5.08
N VAL A 32 1.06 2.42 -3.80
CA VAL A 32 1.68 1.50 -2.84
C VAL A 32 1.10 0.09 -3.03
N PHE A 33 1.97 -0.91 -3.03
CA PHE A 33 1.61 -2.33 -3.07
C PHE A 33 2.45 -3.13 -2.07
N VAL A 34 1.99 -4.34 -1.75
CA VAL A 34 2.64 -5.21 -0.75
C VAL A 34 3.33 -6.37 -1.44
N LEU A 35 4.54 -6.70 -0.98
CA LEU A 35 5.18 -7.98 -1.24
C LEU A 35 5.32 -8.77 0.06
N ASP A 36 4.84 -10.02 0.05
CA ASP A 36 5.02 -10.97 1.15
C ASP A 36 6.47 -11.50 1.11
N LEU A 37 7.20 -11.30 2.22
CA LEU A 37 8.59 -11.71 2.37
C LEU A 37 8.74 -12.92 3.29
N ARG A 38 7.98 -13.99 3.02
CA ARG A 38 8.11 -15.26 3.75
C ARG A 38 9.57 -15.66 3.88
N ASN A 39 10.02 -15.87 5.13
CA ASN A 39 11.38 -16.25 5.54
C ASN A 39 12.44 -15.12 5.61
N SER A 40 12.06 -13.85 5.53
CA SER A 40 12.96 -12.74 5.87
C SER A 40 12.76 -12.31 7.33
N SER A 41 13.85 -12.18 8.10
CA SER A 41 13.81 -11.73 9.50
C SER A 41 15.03 -10.86 9.85
N GLY A 42 14.88 -10.03 10.89
CA GLY A 42 15.95 -9.18 11.42
C GLY A 42 16.43 -8.06 10.48
N LEU A 43 17.64 -7.53 10.74
CA LEU A 43 18.26 -6.44 9.94
C LEU A 43 18.48 -6.82 8.46
N GLN A 44 18.58 -8.12 8.17
CA GLN A 44 18.64 -8.61 6.79
C GLN A 44 17.29 -8.41 6.08
N GLY A 45 16.18 -8.49 6.82
CA GLY A 45 14.83 -8.27 6.31
C GLY A 45 14.64 -6.92 5.62
N PHE A 46 15.27 -5.85 6.11
CA PHE A 46 15.21 -4.55 5.43
C PHE A 46 15.87 -4.58 4.05
N ARG A 47 17.07 -5.15 3.94
CA ARG A 47 17.79 -5.27 2.66
C ARG A 47 17.09 -6.19 1.68
N ASP A 48 16.51 -7.27 2.20
CA ASP A 48 15.72 -8.21 1.39
C ASP A 48 14.46 -7.51 0.86
N ALA A 49 13.82 -6.66 1.67
CA ALA A 49 12.69 -5.83 1.25
C ALA A 49 13.06 -4.82 0.16
N GLU A 50 14.20 -4.12 0.31
CA GLU A 50 14.73 -3.24 -0.74
C GLU A 50 14.97 -3.99 -2.04
N GLY A 51 15.64 -5.14 -1.98
CA GLY A 51 15.90 -6.00 -3.13
C GLY A 51 14.62 -6.52 -3.79
N ALA A 52 13.63 -6.91 -2.99
CA ALA A 52 12.34 -7.39 -3.48
C ALA A 52 11.55 -6.31 -4.21
N CYS A 53 11.48 -5.09 -3.68
CA CYS A 53 10.86 -3.97 -4.40
C CYS A 53 11.64 -3.63 -5.67
N ALA A 54 12.98 -3.59 -5.61
CA ALA A 54 13.84 -3.29 -6.76
C ALA A 54 13.65 -4.30 -7.91
N ALA A 55 13.48 -5.59 -7.58
CA ALA A 55 13.18 -6.65 -8.56
C ALA A 55 11.82 -6.45 -9.29
N ARG A 56 10.95 -5.57 -8.77
CA ARG A 56 9.69 -5.16 -9.39
C ARG A 56 9.75 -3.76 -10.02
N HIS A 57 10.96 -3.22 -10.22
CA HIS A 57 11.18 -1.84 -10.68
C HIS A 57 10.47 -0.81 -9.77
N ALA A 58 10.53 -1.05 -8.47
CA ALA A 58 9.95 -0.22 -7.44
C ALA A 58 10.99 0.04 -6.34
N ARG A 59 10.64 0.91 -5.40
CA ARG A 59 11.39 1.14 -4.16
C ARG A 59 10.50 0.92 -2.95
N LEU A 60 11.08 0.84 -1.76
CA LEU A 60 10.27 0.92 -0.55
C LEU A 60 9.55 2.27 -0.49
N ALA A 61 8.28 2.24 -0.09
CA ALA A 61 7.47 3.43 0.12
C ALA A 61 7.92 4.16 1.40
N SER A 62 7.79 5.48 1.43
CA SER A 62 7.94 6.26 2.66
C SER A 62 6.69 6.12 3.54
N ALA A 63 6.82 6.48 4.82
CA ALA A 63 5.69 6.51 5.74
C ALA A 63 4.58 7.46 5.25
N GLU A 64 4.96 8.62 4.71
CA GLU A 64 4.06 9.62 4.17
C GLU A 64 3.32 9.11 2.94
N GLU A 65 4.01 8.37 2.06
CA GLU A 65 3.40 7.75 0.88
C GLU A 65 2.37 6.68 1.26
N LEU A 66 2.69 5.82 2.24
CA LEU A 66 1.75 4.81 2.75
C LEU A 66 0.55 5.48 3.45
N HIS A 67 0.79 6.48 4.30
CA HIS A 67 -0.28 7.24 4.97
C HIS A 67 -1.20 7.89 3.95
N HIS A 68 -0.64 8.57 2.96
CA HIS A 68 -1.42 9.20 1.89
C HIS A 68 -2.23 8.16 1.09
N ALA A 69 -1.66 7.00 0.78
CA ALA A 69 -2.37 5.94 0.07
C ALA A 69 -3.56 5.38 0.87
N VAL A 70 -3.44 5.28 2.19
CA VAL A 70 -4.54 4.86 3.08
C VAL A 70 -5.61 5.96 3.18
N GLU A 71 -5.22 7.22 3.36
CA GLU A 71 -6.16 8.36 3.47
C GLU A 71 -6.97 8.62 2.20
N GLU A 72 -6.35 8.43 1.03
CA GLU A 72 -6.99 8.53 -0.28
C GLU A 72 -7.63 7.20 -0.72
N CYS A 73 -7.63 6.19 0.16
CA CYS A 73 -8.31 4.90 -0.02
C CYS A 73 -7.79 4.08 -1.21
N PHE A 74 -6.55 4.35 -1.64
CA PHE A 74 -5.84 3.58 -2.66
C PHE A 74 -5.06 2.40 -2.08
N PHE A 75 -5.02 2.29 -0.75
CA PHE A 75 -4.46 1.18 -0.01
C PHE A 75 -5.41 0.75 1.10
N SER A 76 -5.79 -0.53 1.13
CA SER A 76 -6.67 -1.13 2.12
C SER A 76 -6.17 -2.37 2.87
N PRO A 77 -5.11 -3.09 2.41
CA PRO A 77 -4.60 -4.25 3.14
C PRO A 77 -4.26 -3.94 4.61
N CYS A 78 -4.58 -4.89 5.48
CA CYS A 78 -4.23 -4.88 6.89
C CYS A 78 -2.95 -5.67 7.11
N THR A 79 -1.81 -4.99 7.15
CA THR A 79 -0.52 -5.65 7.32
C THR A 79 0.52 -4.76 8.02
N ARG A 80 1.68 -5.36 8.31
CA ARG A 80 2.89 -4.69 8.79
C ARG A 80 4.06 -5.03 7.88
N GLY A 81 4.94 -4.06 7.64
CA GLY A 81 6.02 -4.23 6.68
C GLY A 81 7.06 -3.13 6.70
N TRP A 82 8.17 -3.38 6.00
CA TRP A 82 9.27 -2.45 5.85
C TRP A 82 8.88 -1.23 5.01
N LEU A 83 9.36 -0.07 5.46
CA LEU A 83 9.30 1.21 4.78
C LEU A 83 10.71 1.73 4.50
N TYR A 84 10.79 2.75 3.65
CA TYR A 84 12.03 3.47 3.37
C TYR A 84 12.72 3.93 4.67
N GLY A 85 14.05 3.83 4.71
CA GLY A 85 14.86 4.21 5.87
C GLY A 85 14.89 3.18 7.00
N GLY A 86 14.41 1.95 6.79
CA GLY A 86 14.51 0.88 7.78
C GLY A 86 13.49 0.97 8.92
N THR A 87 12.40 1.70 8.69
CA THR A 87 11.28 1.77 9.64
C THR A 87 10.23 0.72 9.31
N VAL A 88 9.41 0.36 10.30
CA VAL A 88 8.32 -0.58 10.12
C VAL A 88 7.01 0.20 10.11
N GLY A 89 6.24 0.04 9.05
CA GLY A 89 4.87 0.53 8.94
C GLY A 89 3.87 -0.53 9.39
N MET A 90 2.82 -0.11 10.07
CA MET A 90 1.68 -0.94 10.44
C MET A 90 0.39 -0.19 10.09
N THR A 91 -0.43 -0.79 9.22
CA THR A 91 -1.76 -0.23 8.96
C THR A 91 -2.68 -0.51 10.13
N VAL A 92 -3.31 0.54 10.65
CA VAL A 92 -4.39 0.43 11.63
C VAL A 92 -5.68 0.15 10.87
N CYS A 93 -6.35 -0.93 11.26
CA CYS A 93 -7.53 -1.40 10.55
C CYS A 93 -8.81 -1.25 11.36
N ASN A 94 -9.89 -0.94 10.66
CA ASN A 94 -11.23 -0.90 11.21
C ASN A 94 -12.23 -1.51 10.22
N VAL A 95 -13.38 -1.93 10.73
CA VAL A 95 -14.48 -2.42 9.89
C VAL A 95 -15.16 -1.21 9.24
N VAL A 96 -15.07 -1.11 7.92
CA VAL A 96 -15.74 -0.08 7.10
C VAL A 96 -16.77 -0.77 6.24
N GLY A 97 -18.06 -0.59 6.58
CA GLY A 97 -19.15 -1.38 6.01
C GLY A 97 -19.06 -2.82 6.51
N SER A 98 -18.87 -3.77 5.59
CA SER A 98 -18.71 -5.20 5.90
C SER A 98 -17.27 -5.72 5.78
N ALA A 99 -16.30 -4.84 5.48
CA ALA A 99 -14.91 -5.23 5.23
C ALA A 99 -13.95 -4.58 6.23
N LEU A 100 -12.96 -5.35 6.70
CA LEU A 100 -11.82 -4.81 7.44
C LEU A 100 -10.91 -4.07 6.45
N LYS A 101 -10.63 -2.79 6.70
CA LYS A 101 -9.79 -1.95 5.85
C LYS A 101 -8.80 -1.15 6.68
N ALA A 102 -7.62 -0.90 6.12
CA ALA A 102 -6.72 0.13 6.63
C ALA A 102 -7.43 1.49 6.65
N VAL A 103 -7.34 2.19 7.78
CA VAL A 103 -7.93 3.52 7.98
C VAL A 103 -6.91 4.54 8.45
N ASP A 104 -5.76 4.09 8.94
CA ASP A 104 -4.65 4.92 9.41
C ASP A 104 -3.35 4.10 9.36
N VAL A 105 -2.20 4.75 9.56
CA VAL A 105 -0.86 4.14 9.53
C VAL A 105 -0.10 4.55 10.77
N ARG A 106 0.53 3.57 11.42
CA ARG A 106 1.49 3.77 12.51
C ARG A 106 2.87 3.33 12.07
N THR A 107 3.89 4.03 12.52
CA THR A 107 5.29 3.68 12.28
C THR A 107 5.97 3.33 13.59
N GLU A 108 6.81 2.30 13.56
CA GLU A 108 7.65 1.89 14.67
C GLU A 108 9.11 1.71 14.21
N ASN A 109 10.03 1.85 15.16
CA ASN A 109 11.43 1.53 14.90
C ASN A 109 11.57 0.01 14.79
N ALA A 110 12.38 -0.45 13.84
CA ALA A 110 12.68 -1.87 13.73
C ALA A 110 13.40 -2.38 14.99
N THR A 111 12.81 -3.37 15.63
CA THR A 111 13.40 -4.11 16.75
C THR A 111 13.94 -5.46 16.27
N GLU A 112 14.75 -6.14 17.08
CA GLU A 112 15.20 -7.51 16.77
C GLU A 112 14.03 -8.48 16.57
N ASP A 113 12.89 -8.24 17.21
CA ASP A 113 11.65 -9.01 17.08
C ASP A 113 10.82 -8.68 15.82
N SER A 114 11.39 -7.92 14.88
CA SER A 114 10.76 -7.58 13.59
C SER A 114 10.81 -8.78 12.64
N GLU A 115 10.06 -9.82 12.98
CA GLU A 115 9.90 -11.03 12.15
C GLU A 115 8.63 -10.95 11.29
N ASN A 116 8.65 -11.65 10.16
CA ASN A 116 7.52 -11.78 9.22
C ASN A 116 6.92 -10.43 8.79
N LEU A 117 7.79 -9.50 8.42
CA LEU A 117 7.40 -8.22 7.85
C LEU A 117 7.24 -8.35 6.34
N ASP A 118 6.16 -7.80 5.81
CA ASP A 118 6.02 -7.56 4.38
C ASP A 118 6.96 -6.43 3.91
N ALA A 119 6.95 -6.12 2.61
CA ALA A 119 7.49 -4.86 2.08
C ALA A 119 6.36 -4.00 1.51
N PHE A 120 6.31 -2.72 1.92
CA PHE A 120 5.51 -1.72 1.23
C PHE A 120 6.35 -1.12 0.10
N CYS A 121 5.98 -1.43 -1.14
CA CYS A 121 6.68 -0.93 -2.33
C CYS A 121 5.86 0.13 -3.05
N ILE A 122 6.53 1.06 -3.72
CA ILE A 122 5.92 2.04 -4.61
C ILE A 122 6.74 2.15 -5.90
N LYS A 123 6.05 2.25 -7.03
CA LYS A 123 6.67 2.57 -8.32
C LYS A 123 6.56 4.07 -8.56
N ASP A 124 7.68 4.75 -8.79
CA ASP A 124 7.67 6.18 -9.09
C ASP A 124 7.01 6.44 -10.46
N ARG A 125 6.31 7.58 -10.58
CA ARG A 125 5.67 7.93 -11.86
C ARG A 125 6.73 8.22 -12.92
N GLY A 126 6.65 7.52 -14.06
CA GLY A 126 7.52 7.77 -15.21
C GLY A 126 8.75 6.85 -15.35
N GLN A 127 8.74 5.67 -14.69
CA GLN A 127 9.74 4.61 -14.88
C GLN A 127 9.15 3.36 -15.55
#